data_AF-A0A965GDS0-F1
#
_entry.id   AF-A0A965GDS0-F1
#
_cell.length_a   1.000
_cell.length_b   1.000
_cell.length_c   1.000
_cell.angle_alpha   90.00
_cell.angle_beta   90.00
_cell.angle_gamma   90.00
#
_symmetry.space_group_name_H-M   'P 1'
#
loop_
_entity.id
_entity.type
_entity.pdbx_description
1 polymer ?
#
loop_
_entity_poly.entity_id
_entity_poly.type
_entity_poly.pdbx_seq_one_letter_code
_entity_poly.pdbx_strand_id
1 'polypeptide(L)'
;ERPLDVWSVHASRLLGLDIRNLGLAGECHIDGFVARTIAATPADFISLKLGINVVNGDSMRERTFIPAIHNFLDTIREKQPTTPILVISPIICPFHESNPGPTLIGDAGLTSMERPAALAAGALNLPKVRSLLEKIISEREDVNLYFMSGLDLFNEGDIGMMPDLLHPNSAGYRLMGERFAALQKDLISRVVR
;
A
#
# COMPACT_ATOMS: atom_id res chain seq x y z
N GLU A 1 -5.65 19.35 -6.13
CA GLU A 1 -6.32 18.04 -6.25
C GLU A 1 -7.82 18.24 -6.45
N ARG A 2 -8.50 17.33 -7.16
CA ARG A 2 -9.98 17.26 -7.19
C ARG A 2 -10.42 15.97 -6.48
N PRO A 3 -11.54 15.96 -5.74
CA PRO A 3 -11.97 14.78 -4.96
C PRO A 3 -12.10 13.47 -5.77
N LEU A 4 -12.32 13.59 -7.07
CA LEU A 4 -12.51 12.44 -7.98
C LEU A 4 -11.21 11.95 -8.64
N ASP A 5 -10.10 12.65 -8.45
CA ASP A 5 -8.81 12.30 -9.05
C ASP A 5 -8.04 11.27 -8.18
N VAL A 6 -8.60 10.81 -7.05
CA VAL A 6 -8.00 9.74 -6.22
C VAL A 6 -8.00 8.44 -7.03
N TRP A 7 -6.82 7.82 -7.19
CA TRP A 7 -6.63 6.68 -8.09
C TRP A 7 -7.58 5.50 -7.81
N SER A 8 -7.89 5.21 -6.53
CA SER A 8 -8.79 4.13 -6.14
C SER A 8 -10.24 4.39 -6.52
N VAL A 9 -10.68 5.66 -6.42
CA VAL A 9 -12.02 6.09 -6.88
C VAL A 9 -12.11 6.05 -8.40
N HIS A 10 -11.02 6.41 -9.09
CA HIS A 10 -10.97 6.28 -10.54
C HIS A 10 -11.02 4.80 -10.99
N ALA A 11 -10.21 3.94 -10.37
CA ALA A 11 -10.21 2.50 -10.62
C ALA A 11 -11.57 1.85 -10.37
N SER A 12 -12.25 2.17 -9.26
CA SER A 12 -13.55 1.59 -8.93
C SER A 12 -14.60 1.91 -10.00
N ARG A 13 -14.60 3.15 -10.53
CA ARG A 13 -15.49 3.55 -11.62
C ARG A 13 -15.23 2.78 -12.92
N LEU A 14 -13.96 2.60 -13.28
CA LEU A 14 -13.60 1.82 -14.47
C LEU A 14 -14.02 0.35 -14.35
N LEU A 15 -14.10 -0.17 -13.13
CA LEU A 15 -14.46 -1.55 -12.82
C LEU A 15 -15.93 -1.74 -12.43
N GLY A 16 -16.73 -0.67 -12.36
CA GLY A 16 -18.13 -0.74 -11.95
C GLY A 16 -18.35 -1.09 -10.47
N LEU A 17 -17.39 -0.79 -9.60
CA LEU A 17 -17.45 -1.10 -8.16
C LEU A 17 -17.94 0.10 -7.35
N ASP A 18 -18.72 -0.17 -6.30
CA ASP A 18 -19.03 0.81 -5.26
C ASP A 18 -17.90 0.84 -4.22
N ILE A 19 -17.27 2.01 -4.02
CA ILE A 19 -16.07 2.14 -3.21
C ILE A 19 -16.36 2.76 -1.85
N ARG A 20 -15.95 2.06 -0.79
CA ARG A 20 -15.71 2.65 0.52
C ARG A 20 -14.21 2.86 0.72
N ASN A 21 -13.78 4.11 0.61
CA ASN A 21 -12.37 4.46 0.77
C ASN A 21 -12.04 4.75 2.24
N LEU A 22 -11.16 3.94 2.84
CA LEU A 22 -10.64 4.11 4.20
C LEU A 22 -9.20 4.65 4.22
N GLY A 23 -8.74 5.26 3.12
CA GLY A 23 -7.43 5.90 3.02
C GLY A 23 -7.38 7.18 3.85
N LEU A 24 -6.45 7.21 4.80
CA LEU A 24 -6.15 8.37 5.64
C LEU A 24 -4.73 8.84 5.32
N ALA A 25 -4.61 10.08 4.83
CA ALA A 25 -3.34 10.63 4.37
C ALA A 25 -2.30 10.61 5.49
N GLY A 26 -1.19 9.91 5.29
CA GLY A 26 -0.11 9.84 6.27
C GLY A 26 -0.24 8.71 7.30
N GLU A 27 -1.40 8.06 7.43
CA GLU A 27 -1.76 7.34 8.68
C GLU A 27 -1.85 5.81 8.56
N CYS A 28 -1.42 5.20 7.45
CA CYS A 28 -1.47 3.73 7.30
C CYS A 28 -0.34 3.02 8.07
N HIS A 29 -0.43 2.95 9.41
CA HIS A 29 0.59 2.38 10.30
C HIS A 29 0.30 0.93 10.75
N ILE A 30 -0.62 0.22 10.07
CA ILE A 30 -1.00 -1.17 10.39
C ILE A 30 -1.68 -1.26 11.78
N ASP A 31 -2.46 -0.24 12.13
CA ASP A 31 -3.13 -0.17 13.42
C ASP A 31 -4.22 -1.22 13.58
N GLY A 32 -4.22 -1.92 14.71
CA GLY A 32 -5.20 -2.97 14.98
C GLY A 32 -6.65 -2.48 15.05
N PHE A 33 -6.89 -1.20 15.40
CA PHE A 33 -8.25 -0.64 15.36
C PHE A 33 -8.74 -0.44 13.91
N VAL A 34 -7.86 -0.10 12.97
CA VAL A 34 -8.21 -0.04 11.54
C VAL A 34 -8.53 -1.43 11.01
N ALA A 35 -7.75 -2.45 11.39
CA ALA A 35 -8.04 -3.85 11.05
C ALA A 35 -9.45 -4.26 11.52
N ARG A 36 -9.81 -3.92 12.77
CA ARG A 36 -11.15 -4.18 13.32
C ARG A 36 -12.25 -3.40 12.60
N THR A 37 -12.00 -2.15 12.21
CA THR A 37 -12.95 -1.37 11.40
C THR A 37 -13.20 -2.03 10.06
N ILE A 38 -12.15 -2.48 9.36
CA ILE A 38 -12.27 -3.21 8.10
C ILE A 38 -13.03 -4.53 8.33
N ALA A 39 -12.66 -5.30 9.34
CA ALA A 39 -13.32 -6.55 9.70
C ALA A 39 -14.84 -6.39 9.92
N ALA A 40 -15.24 -5.32 10.60
CA ALA A 40 -16.64 -4.98 10.88
C ALA A 40 -17.39 -4.33 9.70
N THR A 41 -16.71 -4.02 8.60
CA THR A 41 -17.29 -3.34 7.43
C THR A 41 -17.54 -4.37 6.32
N PRO A 42 -18.79 -4.72 5.99
CA PRO A 42 -19.09 -5.65 4.90
C PRO A 42 -18.48 -5.19 3.57
N ALA A 43 -17.84 -6.12 2.86
CA ALA A 43 -17.26 -5.88 1.55
C ALA A 43 -17.22 -7.18 0.74
N ASP A 44 -17.47 -7.08 -0.57
CA ASP A 44 -17.32 -8.19 -1.52
C ASP A 44 -15.85 -8.35 -2.00
N PHE A 45 -15.04 -7.31 -1.79
CA PHE A 45 -13.62 -7.27 -2.13
C PHE A 45 -12.90 -6.22 -1.26
N ILE A 46 -11.70 -6.55 -0.79
CA ILE A 46 -10.88 -5.64 0.01
C ILE A 46 -9.53 -5.46 -0.69
N SER A 47 -9.14 -4.21 -0.99
CA SER A 47 -7.77 -3.89 -1.39
C SER A 47 -7.04 -3.17 -0.26
N LEU A 48 -5.84 -3.65 0.11
CA LEU A 48 -4.99 -3.08 1.15
C LEU A 48 -3.66 -2.62 0.54
N LYS A 49 -3.49 -1.31 0.33
CA LYS A 49 -2.19 -0.76 -0.09
C LYS A 49 -1.39 -0.33 1.13
N LEU A 50 -0.33 -1.07 1.47
CA LEU A 50 0.35 -0.99 2.76
C LEU A 50 1.81 -0.57 2.62
N GLY A 51 2.37 0.09 3.64
CA GLY A 51 3.82 0.14 3.86
C GLY A 51 4.47 1.53 3.82
N ILE A 52 4.08 2.42 2.90
CA ILE A 52 4.75 3.73 2.76
C ILE A 52 4.70 4.56 4.05
N ASN A 53 3.57 4.60 4.77
CA ASN A 53 3.48 5.39 6.00
C ASN A 53 4.31 4.81 7.15
N VAL A 54 4.49 3.48 7.21
CA VAL A 54 5.40 2.86 8.16
C VAL A 54 6.84 3.32 7.93
N VAL A 55 7.25 3.46 6.66
CA VAL A 55 8.58 3.99 6.31
C VAL A 55 8.64 5.50 6.56
N ASN A 56 7.67 6.28 6.10
CA ASN A 56 7.66 7.73 6.30
C ASN A 56 7.75 8.14 7.76
N GLY A 57 7.00 7.46 8.64
CA GLY A 57 7.02 7.71 10.08
C GLY A 57 8.14 6.99 10.84
N ASP A 58 8.93 6.14 10.17
CA ASP A 58 9.87 5.20 10.80
C ASP A 58 9.24 4.40 11.96
N SER A 59 7.95 4.11 11.85
CA SER A 59 7.11 3.72 13.00
C SER A 59 7.31 2.27 13.42
N MET A 60 7.96 1.45 12.58
CA MET A 60 8.26 0.05 12.88
C MET A 60 9.66 -0.34 12.42
N ARG A 61 10.17 -1.40 13.03
CA ARG A 61 11.29 -2.20 12.52
C ARG A 61 10.74 -3.48 11.91
N GLU A 62 11.53 -4.14 11.06
CA GLU A 62 11.19 -5.41 10.42
C GLU A 62 10.58 -6.43 11.40
N ARG A 63 11.21 -6.59 12.57
CA ARG A 63 10.77 -7.51 13.63
C ARG A 63 9.34 -7.28 14.11
N THR A 64 8.86 -6.03 14.05
CA THR A 64 7.51 -5.62 14.45
C THR A 64 6.56 -5.63 13.25
N PHE A 65 7.04 -5.20 12.08
CA PHE A 65 6.24 -5.10 10.86
C PHE A 65 5.68 -6.46 10.43
N ILE A 66 6.51 -7.51 10.42
CA ILE A 66 6.08 -8.86 9.99
C ILE A 66 4.88 -9.37 10.82
N PRO A 67 4.97 -9.51 12.16
CA PRO A 67 3.84 -9.98 12.94
C PRO A 67 2.65 -9.01 12.93
N ALA A 68 2.87 -7.69 12.77
CA ALA A 68 1.78 -6.73 12.65
C ALA A 68 0.93 -6.97 11.39
N ILE A 69 1.56 -7.25 10.24
CA ILE A 69 0.85 -7.59 9.00
C ILE A 69 0.05 -8.89 9.17
N HIS A 70 0.65 -9.93 9.77
CA HIS A 70 -0.07 -11.18 10.04
C HIS A 70 -1.31 -10.92 10.90
N ASN A 71 -1.15 -10.23 12.03
CA ASN A 71 -2.26 -9.92 12.93
C ASN A 71 -3.34 -9.05 12.25
N PHE A 72 -2.94 -8.10 11.40
CA PHE A 72 -3.87 -7.25 10.66
C PHE A 72 -4.77 -8.08 9.72
N LEU A 73 -4.17 -9.01 8.97
CA LEU A 73 -4.89 -9.93 8.08
C LEU A 73 -5.76 -10.91 8.87
N ASP A 74 -5.24 -11.48 9.95
CA ASP A 74 -5.97 -12.41 10.81
C ASP A 74 -7.21 -11.74 11.42
N THR A 75 -7.07 -10.51 11.91
CA THR A 75 -8.18 -9.72 12.46
C THR A 75 -9.29 -9.50 11.42
N ILE A 76 -8.95 -9.27 10.15
CA ILE A 76 -9.95 -9.15 9.09
C ILE A 76 -10.63 -10.51 8.84
N ARG A 77 -9.84 -11.58 8.76
CA ARG A 77 -10.33 -12.96 8.51
C ARG A 77 -11.25 -13.49 9.60
N GLU A 78 -11.10 -13.06 10.85
CA GLU A 78 -12.00 -13.41 11.96
C GLU A 78 -13.47 -13.02 11.69
N LYS A 79 -13.71 -11.96 10.90
CA LYS A 79 -15.07 -11.52 10.52
C LYS A 79 -15.40 -11.72 9.05
N GLN A 80 -14.39 -11.83 8.20
CA GLN A 80 -14.52 -11.96 6.75
C GLN A 80 -13.68 -13.15 6.25
N PRO A 81 -14.08 -14.39 6.59
CA PRO A 81 -13.25 -15.58 6.38
C PRO A 81 -12.98 -15.90 4.91
N THR A 82 -13.87 -15.49 4.00
CA THR A 82 -13.78 -15.82 2.57
C THR A 82 -13.72 -14.61 1.65
N THR A 83 -13.84 -13.38 2.17
CA THR A 83 -13.81 -12.17 1.33
C THR A 83 -12.45 -12.07 0.62
N PRO A 84 -12.38 -11.92 -0.70
CA PRO A 84 -11.12 -11.72 -1.41
C PRO A 84 -10.37 -10.48 -0.88
N ILE A 85 -9.08 -10.65 -0.55
CA ILE A 85 -8.19 -9.57 -0.13
C ILE A 85 -7.04 -9.46 -1.12
N LEU A 86 -6.85 -8.29 -1.71
CA LEU A 86 -5.68 -7.95 -2.52
C LEU A 86 -4.75 -7.02 -1.73
N VAL A 87 -3.56 -7.50 -1.39
CA VAL A 87 -2.51 -6.69 -0.78
C VAL A 87 -1.63 -6.07 -1.87
N ILE A 88 -1.44 -4.76 -1.80
CA ILE A 88 -0.68 -3.97 -2.77
C ILE A 88 0.51 -3.35 -2.05
N SER A 89 1.72 -3.60 -2.54
CA SER A 89 2.93 -3.02 -1.95
C SER A 89 3.10 -1.53 -2.31
N PRO A 90 4.04 -0.80 -1.69
CA PRO A 90 4.26 0.62 -2.01
C PRO A 90 4.66 0.85 -3.47
N ILE A 91 4.21 1.98 -4.03
CA ILE A 91 4.74 2.55 -5.29
C ILE A 91 6.17 3.03 -5.08
N ILE A 92 6.85 3.50 -6.14
CA ILE A 92 8.17 4.13 -5.97
C ILE A 92 8.10 5.39 -5.10
N CYS A 93 9.13 5.59 -4.28
CA CYS A 93 9.46 6.86 -3.63
C CYS A 93 10.99 6.98 -3.67
N PRO A 94 11.57 7.81 -4.56
CA PRO A 94 12.99 7.74 -4.90
C PRO A 94 13.93 7.77 -3.69
N PHE A 95 13.67 8.65 -2.73
CA PHE A 95 14.51 8.76 -1.54
C PHE A 95 14.35 7.59 -0.56
N HIS A 96 13.26 6.82 -0.64
CA HIS A 96 13.08 5.58 0.14
C HIS A 96 13.40 4.29 -0.62
N GLU A 97 13.90 4.38 -1.87
CA GLU A 97 14.46 3.21 -2.56
C GLU A 97 15.82 2.82 -1.97
N SER A 98 16.58 3.78 -1.44
CA SER A 98 17.87 3.51 -0.79
C SER A 98 17.79 3.67 0.73
N ASN A 99 17.22 4.78 1.20
CA ASN A 99 17.24 5.12 2.61
C ASN A 99 15.99 4.64 3.35
N PRO A 100 16.13 4.23 4.62
CA PRO A 100 14.97 4.01 5.47
C PRO A 100 14.26 5.33 5.83
N GLY A 101 13.19 5.21 6.60
CA GLY A 101 12.55 6.33 7.27
C GLY A 101 13.46 7.09 8.25
N PRO A 102 12.97 8.20 8.82
CA PRO A 102 11.70 8.86 8.48
C PRO A 102 11.84 9.71 7.21
N THR A 103 10.70 10.15 6.65
CA THR A 103 10.67 11.26 5.69
C THR A 103 10.98 12.56 6.44
N LEU A 104 11.82 13.39 5.84
CA LEU A 104 12.29 14.67 6.37
C LEU A 104 11.88 15.81 5.43
N ILE A 105 11.77 17.02 5.98
CA ILE A 105 11.65 18.25 5.19
C ILE A 105 13.07 18.80 5.01
N GLY A 106 13.58 18.76 3.78
CA GLY A 106 14.86 19.37 3.40
C GLY A 106 14.67 20.64 2.59
N ASP A 107 15.79 21.29 2.24
CA ASP A 107 15.79 22.59 1.53
C ASP A 107 15.12 22.52 0.14
N ALA A 108 15.17 21.37 -0.52
CA ALA A 108 14.60 21.13 -1.85
C ALA A 108 13.26 20.36 -1.83
N GLY A 109 12.65 20.19 -0.66
CA GLY A 109 11.41 19.43 -0.47
C GLY A 109 11.59 18.18 0.39
N LEU A 110 10.73 17.19 0.18
CA LEU A 110 10.76 15.95 0.95
C LEU A 110 12.00 15.12 0.62
N THR A 111 12.60 14.53 1.65
CA THR A 111 13.80 13.73 1.52
C THR A 111 13.85 12.66 2.61
N SER A 112 14.92 11.88 2.61
CA SER A 112 15.33 10.97 3.67
C SER A 112 16.85 11.02 3.79
N MET A 113 17.39 10.38 4.83
CA MET A 113 18.83 10.32 5.01
C MET A 113 19.31 8.91 5.27
N GLU A 114 20.57 8.65 4.94
CA GLU A 114 21.22 7.41 5.34
C GLU A 114 21.18 7.28 6.87
N ARG A 115 20.95 6.06 7.33
CA ARG A 115 20.92 5.75 8.75
C ARG A 115 22.29 5.26 9.21
N PRO A 116 22.84 5.76 10.33
CA PRO A 116 24.07 5.23 10.90
C PRO A 116 23.99 3.70 11.07
N ALA A 117 25.06 2.98 10.76
CA ALA A 117 25.07 1.51 10.76
C ALA A 117 24.56 0.90 12.07
N ALA A 118 24.91 1.51 13.21
CA ALA A 118 24.46 1.08 14.54
C ALA A 118 22.94 1.16 14.74
N LEU A 119 22.23 1.97 13.94
CA LEU A 119 20.78 2.17 13.98
C LEU A 119 20.06 1.52 12.78
N ALA A 120 20.80 1.04 11.77
CA ALA A 120 20.24 0.53 10.52
C ALA A 120 19.62 -0.88 10.66
N ALA A 121 20.00 -1.64 11.68
CA ALA A 121 19.49 -2.99 11.91
C ALA A 121 17.96 -3.00 12.02
N GLY A 122 17.31 -3.75 11.11
CA GLY A 122 15.85 -3.86 11.05
C GLY A 122 15.12 -2.60 10.58
N ALA A 123 15.82 -1.54 10.16
CA ALA A 123 15.20 -0.38 9.53
C ALA A 123 14.55 -0.79 8.19
N LEU A 124 13.47 -0.10 7.84
CA LEU A 124 12.66 -0.40 6.66
C LEU A 124 12.81 0.71 5.62
N ASN A 125 13.13 0.30 4.39
CA ASN A 125 13.02 1.09 3.16
C ASN A 125 12.00 0.41 2.22
N LEU A 126 11.68 1.01 1.08
CA LEU A 126 10.62 0.48 0.22
C LEU A 126 10.93 -0.88 -0.42
N PRO A 127 12.13 -1.15 -0.97
CA PRO A 127 12.44 -2.47 -1.49
C PRO A 127 12.22 -3.57 -0.46
N LYS A 128 12.67 -3.33 0.78
CA LYS A 128 12.49 -4.29 1.88
C LYS A 128 11.02 -4.50 2.23
N VAL A 129 10.23 -3.42 2.32
CA VAL A 129 8.79 -3.53 2.58
C VAL A 129 8.06 -4.28 1.47
N ARG A 130 8.40 -4.04 0.19
CA ARG A 130 7.82 -4.78 -0.94
C ARG A 130 8.11 -6.27 -0.84
N SER A 131 9.37 -6.66 -0.63
CA SER A 131 9.77 -8.06 -0.50
C SER A 131 9.14 -8.74 0.72
N LEU A 132 9.03 -8.03 1.85
CA LEU A 132 8.39 -8.57 3.05
C LEU A 132 6.89 -8.82 2.83
N LEU A 133 6.18 -7.87 2.22
CA LEU A 133 4.76 -8.05 1.91
C LEU A 133 4.56 -9.23 0.95
N GLU A 134 5.31 -9.28 -0.16
CA GLU A 134 5.22 -10.39 -1.10
C GLU A 134 5.46 -11.75 -0.43
N LYS A 135 6.53 -11.85 0.36
CA LYS A 135 6.87 -13.06 1.12
C LYS A 135 5.73 -13.47 2.06
N ILE A 136 5.26 -12.54 2.91
CA ILE A 136 4.19 -12.81 3.88
C ILE A 136 2.94 -13.33 3.17
N ILE A 137 2.57 -12.75 2.03
CA ILE A 137 1.38 -13.19 1.29
C ILE A 137 1.61 -14.55 0.64
N SER A 138 2.78 -14.80 0.05
CA SER A 138 3.11 -16.07 -0.62
C SER A 138 3.21 -17.27 0.34
N GLU A 139 3.56 -17.05 1.60
CA GLU A 139 3.73 -18.09 2.62
C GLU A 139 2.41 -18.45 3.33
N ARG A 140 1.33 -17.70 3.09
CA ARG A 140 0.02 -17.96 3.72
C ARG A 140 -0.79 -18.95 2.91
N GLU A 141 -1.36 -19.93 3.61
CA GLU A 141 -2.33 -20.88 3.07
C GLU A 141 -3.74 -20.26 3.01
N ASP A 142 -3.90 -19.14 2.28
CA ASP A 142 -5.18 -18.44 2.09
C ASP A 142 -5.50 -18.27 0.60
N VAL A 143 -6.44 -19.06 0.11
CA VAL A 143 -6.84 -19.07 -1.32
C VAL A 143 -7.52 -17.79 -1.81
N ASN A 144 -7.97 -16.94 -0.87
CA ASN A 144 -8.64 -15.67 -1.14
C ASN A 144 -7.73 -14.48 -0.84
N LEU A 145 -6.41 -14.71 -0.68
CA LEU A 145 -5.41 -13.67 -0.46
C LEU A 145 -4.51 -13.55 -1.69
N TYR A 146 -4.45 -12.34 -2.23
CA TYR A 146 -3.73 -12.02 -3.47
C TYR A 146 -2.70 -10.93 -3.22
N PHE A 147 -1.67 -10.88 -4.05
CA PHE A 147 -0.62 -9.87 -4.01
C PHE A 147 -0.49 -9.15 -5.37
N MET A 148 -0.21 -7.86 -5.32
CA MET A 148 0.17 -7.04 -6.48
C MET A 148 1.34 -6.13 -6.10
N SER A 149 2.31 -5.97 -7.00
CA SER A 149 3.38 -5.00 -6.80
C SER A 149 2.86 -3.58 -6.98
N GLY A 150 3.19 -2.68 -6.05
CA GLY A 150 2.90 -1.26 -6.22
C GLY A 150 3.62 -0.64 -7.42
N LEU A 151 4.75 -1.23 -7.85
CA LEU A 151 5.49 -0.77 -9.03
C LEU A 151 4.74 -1.06 -10.34
N ASP A 152 3.77 -1.98 -10.34
CA ASP A 152 2.87 -2.17 -11.48
C ASP A 152 1.86 -1.01 -11.61
N LEU A 153 1.64 -0.24 -10.54
CA LEU A 153 0.81 0.95 -10.56
C LEU A 153 1.61 2.21 -10.92
N PHE A 154 2.78 2.38 -10.30
CA PHE A 154 3.61 3.58 -10.46
C PHE A 154 5.08 3.28 -10.13
N ASN A 155 5.98 3.46 -11.10
CA ASN A 155 7.40 3.09 -11.03
C ASN A 155 8.33 4.23 -11.49
N GLU A 156 9.62 3.91 -11.66
CA GLU A 156 10.69 4.84 -12.06
C GLU A 156 10.36 5.66 -13.31
N GLY A 157 9.71 5.04 -14.30
CA GLY A 157 9.31 5.72 -15.54
C GLY A 157 8.25 6.79 -15.33
N ASP A 158 7.55 6.76 -14.19
CA ASP A 158 6.43 7.66 -13.90
C ASP A 158 6.81 8.81 -12.95
N ILE A 159 8.04 8.87 -12.43
CA ILE A 159 8.50 9.87 -11.44
C ILE A 159 8.24 11.31 -11.88
N GLY A 160 8.25 11.60 -13.19
CA GLY A 160 7.91 12.92 -13.72
C GLY A 160 6.50 13.41 -13.35
N MET A 161 5.62 12.52 -12.89
CA MET A 161 4.28 12.83 -12.37
C MET A 161 4.24 12.89 -10.83
N MET A 162 5.38 12.97 -10.13
CA MET A 162 5.49 12.98 -8.67
C MET A 162 6.24 14.23 -8.20
N PRO A 163 5.55 15.38 -8.06
CA PRO A 163 6.19 16.70 -7.89
C PRO A 163 7.02 16.85 -6.61
N ASP A 164 6.69 16.13 -5.54
CA ASP A 164 7.40 16.15 -4.26
C ASP A 164 8.20 14.86 -4.00
N LEU A 165 8.34 14.02 -5.03
CA LEU A 165 8.98 12.71 -4.96
C LEU A 165 8.34 11.73 -3.96
N LEU A 166 7.09 11.99 -3.53
CA LEU A 166 6.33 11.10 -2.64
C LEU A 166 4.90 10.84 -3.16
N HIS A 167 4.19 11.88 -3.58
CA HIS A 167 2.80 11.84 -4.02
C HIS A 167 2.70 12.02 -5.54
N PRO A 168 2.08 11.07 -6.27
CA PRO A 168 1.70 11.31 -7.65
C PRO A 168 0.74 12.50 -7.77
N ASN A 169 0.86 13.28 -8.83
CA ASN A 169 -0.08 14.32 -9.19
C ASN A 169 -1.35 13.72 -9.83
N SER A 170 -2.30 14.56 -10.24
CA SER A 170 -3.55 14.11 -10.88
C SER A 170 -3.37 13.22 -12.11
N ALA A 171 -2.31 13.44 -12.93
CA ALA A 171 -2.03 12.58 -14.07
C ALA A 171 -1.50 11.21 -13.62
N GLY A 172 -0.61 11.21 -12.62
CA GLY A 172 -0.11 9.99 -12.01
C GLY A 172 -1.20 9.15 -11.34
N TYR A 173 -2.11 9.78 -10.59
CA TYR A 173 -3.25 9.06 -10.01
C TYR A 173 -4.21 8.49 -11.06
N ARG A 174 -4.44 9.20 -12.17
CA ARG A 174 -5.22 8.63 -13.28
C ARG A 174 -4.56 7.39 -13.85
N LEU A 175 -3.27 7.48 -14.17
CA LEU A 175 -2.49 6.36 -14.69
C LEU A 175 -2.52 5.14 -13.76
N MET A 176 -2.37 5.37 -12.45
CA MET A 176 -2.48 4.30 -11.45
C MET A 176 -3.85 3.63 -11.47
N GLY A 177 -4.94 4.42 -11.56
CA GLY A 177 -6.29 3.88 -11.61
C GLY A 177 -6.56 3.06 -12.89
N GLU A 178 -6.08 3.55 -14.04
CA GLU A 178 -6.16 2.85 -15.33
C GLU A 178 -5.37 1.53 -15.31
N ARG A 179 -4.13 1.54 -14.80
CA ARG A 179 -3.31 0.33 -14.67
C ARG A 179 -3.91 -0.68 -13.70
N PHE A 180 -4.41 -0.23 -12.55
CA PHE A 180 -5.11 -1.12 -11.63
C PHE A 180 -6.31 -1.78 -12.30
N ALA A 181 -7.16 -0.99 -12.96
CA ALA A 181 -8.33 -1.51 -13.65
C ALA A 181 -7.95 -2.52 -14.73
N ALA A 182 -6.94 -2.23 -15.55
CA ALA A 182 -6.47 -3.13 -16.60
C ALA A 182 -5.91 -4.45 -16.03
N LEU A 183 -5.12 -4.39 -14.96
CA LEU A 183 -4.43 -5.55 -14.39
C LEU A 183 -5.32 -6.43 -13.51
N GLN A 184 -6.32 -5.84 -12.85
CA GLN A 184 -7.14 -6.55 -11.86
C GLN A 184 -8.56 -6.88 -12.34
N LYS A 185 -8.94 -6.45 -13.56
CA LYS A 185 -10.29 -6.71 -14.12
C LYS A 185 -10.67 -8.19 -14.06
N ASP A 186 -9.79 -9.08 -14.51
CA ASP A 186 -10.10 -10.51 -14.60
C ASP A 186 -10.22 -11.13 -13.20
N LEU A 187 -9.32 -10.77 -12.28
CA LEU A 187 -9.40 -11.20 -10.88
C LEU A 187 -10.73 -10.75 -10.27
N ILE A 188 -11.04 -9.46 -10.37
CA ILE A 188 -12.22 -8.85 -9.76
C ILE A 188 -13.49 -9.48 -10.34
N SER A 189 -13.58 -9.66 -11.66
CA SER A 189 -14.75 -10.29 -12.29
C SER A 189 -14.99 -11.74 -11.85
N ARG A 190 -13.93 -12.44 -11.42
CA ARG A 190 -14.01 -13.82 -10.93
C ARG A 190 -14.42 -13.89 -9.46
N VAL A 191 -13.96 -12.95 -8.64
CA VAL A 191 -14.06 -13.05 -7.18
C VAL A 191 -15.15 -12.17 -6.57
N VAL A 192 -15.57 -11.11 -7.27
CA VAL A 192 -16.68 -10.24 -6.89
C VAL A 192 -17.92 -10.72 -7.61
N ARG A 193 -18.98 -11.03 -6.85
CA ARG A 193 -20.26 -11.53 -7.37
C ARG A 193 -21.31 -10.44 -7.45
#